data_AF-A0A259LSB4-F1
#
_entry.id   AF-A0A259LSB4-F1
#
_cell.length_a   1.000
_cell.length_b   1.000
_cell.length_c   1.000
_cell.angle_alpha   90.00
_cell.angle_beta   90.00
_cell.angle_gamma   90.00
#
_symmetry.space_group_name_H-M   'P 1'
#
loop_
_entity.id
_entity.type
_entity.pdbx_description
1 polymer ?
#
loop_
_entity_poly.entity_id
_entity_poly.type
_entity_poly.pdbx_seq_one_letter_code
_entity_poly.pdbx_strand_id
1 'polypeptide(L)'
;MRTDLSAPGGSAKSLGMLTIRAIQSTPEAALAAAADHAPYLRRLADRGAGLDFGAALTAATTLPRDMPVAEVMTALRKAKASAHLSLAAADLAGTMDVMEVTRHLTEFAGGSLETALQSALAARGLKSDGIFVVALGKMGAFELNYSSDIDVCAFYERSRFDGGDRDPGDAAQRVIREMVRIMEETTAAGYVFRTDLRLRPDPSSTPVAVSTDMADVYYESQGQNWERMVWIKGRPTAGDIPAAERFQKRLEPYVWRRNMDYWAIGDIQAIKRMINTKVGDDGFASVSPDVKLSPGGIREIEFFVQTQQLILGGREPALRDNSTLGAMEALRAAGVVSDKTAAELTTAYRALRNVEHRIQMRQDEQTHTVPADPAER
;
A
#
# COMPACT_ATOMS: atom_id res chain seq x y z
N MET A 1 44.83 -19.61 -22.73
CA MET A 1 43.86 -20.71 -22.98
C MET A 1 42.50 -20.05 -23.14
N ARG A 2 42.17 -19.68 -24.38
CA ARG A 2 40.86 -19.14 -24.77
C ARG A 2 39.90 -20.32 -24.85
N THR A 3 38.81 -20.30 -24.11
CA THR A 3 37.68 -21.20 -24.32
C THR A 3 36.53 -20.38 -24.86
N ASP A 4 36.40 -20.50 -26.17
CA ASP A 4 35.28 -20.14 -27.02
C ASP A 4 34.04 -20.95 -26.58
N LEU A 5 32.92 -20.28 -26.37
CA LEU A 5 31.61 -20.90 -26.17
C LEU A 5 30.62 -20.24 -27.13
N SER A 6 30.74 -20.61 -28.40
CA SER A 6 29.74 -20.33 -29.42
C SER A 6 28.83 -21.55 -29.63
N ALA A 7 27.52 -21.32 -29.42
CA ALA A 7 26.34 -21.92 -30.06
C ALA A 7 25.84 -23.32 -29.58
N PRO A 8 24.52 -23.64 -29.67
CA PRO A 8 23.54 -23.07 -30.62
C PRO A 8 22.19 -22.59 -30.06
N GLY A 9 21.71 -21.49 -30.65
CA GLY A 9 20.41 -21.48 -31.34
C GLY A 9 19.15 -21.90 -30.59
N GLY A 10 18.94 -21.39 -29.37
CA GLY A 10 17.59 -21.30 -28.81
C GLY A 10 16.94 -20.00 -29.28
N SER A 11 15.98 -20.07 -30.21
CA SER A 11 15.04 -18.97 -30.42
C SER A 11 14.39 -18.68 -29.07
N ALA A 12 14.86 -17.65 -28.37
CA ALA A 12 14.12 -17.03 -27.29
C ALA A 12 12.84 -16.53 -27.97
N LYS A 13 11.77 -17.35 -27.91
CA LYS A 13 10.43 -16.86 -28.17
C LYS A 13 10.33 -15.58 -27.35
N SER A 14 10.22 -14.46 -28.05
CA SER A 14 9.81 -13.19 -27.45
C SER A 14 8.57 -13.52 -26.63
N LEU A 15 8.75 -13.70 -25.31
CA LEU A 15 7.65 -13.81 -24.37
C LEU A 15 6.92 -12.50 -24.51
N GLY A 16 5.84 -12.50 -25.29
CA GLY A 16 5.05 -11.31 -25.53
C GLY A 16 4.69 -10.72 -24.18
N MET A 17 5.04 -9.45 -23.95
CA MET A 17 4.73 -8.76 -22.71
C MET A 17 3.23 -8.87 -22.44
N LEU A 18 2.86 -9.38 -21.26
CA LEU A 18 1.48 -9.52 -20.82
C LEU A 18 0.77 -8.18 -20.93
N THR A 19 -0.07 -8.04 -21.95
CA THR A 19 -0.89 -6.85 -22.17
C THR A 19 -2.30 -7.17 -21.72
N ILE A 20 -2.70 -6.64 -20.56
CA ILE A 20 -4.07 -6.81 -20.06
C ILE A 20 -4.98 -5.90 -20.88
N ARG A 21 -5.98 -6.50 -21.53
CA ARG A 21 -6.92 -5.80 -22.39
C ARG A 21 -8.17 -5.40 -21.61
N ALA A 22 -8.77 -4.30 -22.01
CA ALA A 22 -10.12 -3.95 -21.59
C ALA A 22 -11.09 -5.08 -21.96
N ILE A 23 -12.01 -5.39 -21.05
CA ILE A 23 -13.05 -6.40 -21.29
C ILE A 23 -14.13 -5.84 -22.22
N GLN A 24 -14.43 -4.55 -22.10
CA GLN A 24 -15.36 -3.78 -22.94
C GLN A 24 -14.91 -2.32 -23.05
N SER A 25 -15.52 -1.56 -23.96
CA SER A 25 -15.14 -0.16 -24.23
C SER A 25 -15.78 0.88 -23.30
N THR A 26 -16.81 0.52 -22.53
CA THR A 26 -17.44 1.41 -21.54
C THR A 26 -17.47 0.79 -20.14
N PRO A 27 -17.41 1.61 -19.07
CA PRO A 27 -17.47 1.12 -17.69
C PRO A 27 -18.70 0.24 -17.39
N GLU A 28 -19.89 0.63 -17.86
CA GLU A 28 -21.14 -0.09 -17.62
C GLU A 28 -21.13 -1.46 -18.33
N ALA A 29 -20.68 -1.49 -19.60
CA ALA A 29 -20.59 -2.73 -20.36
C ALA A 29 -19.53 -3.67 -19.75
N ALA A 30 -18.43 -3.11 -19.25
CA ALA A 30 -17.37 -3.89 -18.60
C ALA A 30 -17.86 -4.55 -17.31
N LEU A 31 -18.62 -3.83 -16.48
CA LEU A 31 -19.26 -4.41 -15.29
C LEU A 31 -20.27 -5.49 -15.64
N ALA A 32 -21.13 -5.25 -16.65
CA ALA A 32 -22.11 -6.24 -17.10
C ALA A 32 -21.42 -7.54 -17.58
N ALA A 33 -20.33 -7.41 -18.35
CA ALA A 33 -19.53 -8.56 -18.80
C ALA A 33 -18.80 -9.28 -17.65
N ALA A 34 -18.39 -8.54 -16.62
CA ALA A 34 -17.69 -9.11 -15.46
C ALA A 34 -18.63 -9.73 -14.41
N ALA A 35 -19.94 -9.46 -14.46
CA ALA A 35 -20.88 -9.77 -13.38
C ALA A 35 -20.93 -11.27 -12.99
N ASP A 36 -20.76 -12.18 -13.95
CA ASP A 36 -20.76 -13.62 -13.70
C ASP A 36 -19.44 -14.12 -13.10
N HIS A 37 -18.33 -13.42 -13.36
CA HIS A 37 -16.99 -13.80 -12.91
C HIS A 37 -16.55 -13.03 -11.65
N ALA A 38 -17.21 -11.92 -11.33
CA ALA A 38 -16.98 -11.10 -10.16
C ALA A 38 -18.25 -10.92 -9.29
N PRO A 39 -18.64 -11.97 -8.53
CA PRO A 39 -19.79 -11.92 -7.63
C PRO A 39 -19.74 -10.75 -6.64
N TYR A 40 -18.55 -10.31 -6.22
CA TYR A 40 -18.40 -9.13 -5.38
C TYR A 40 -18.94 -7.86 -6.05
N LEU A 41 -18.48 -7.55 -7.27
CA LEU A 41 -18.91 -6.36 -8.01
C LEU A 41 -20.41 -6.40 -8.30
N ARG A 42 -20.94 -7.58 -8.67
CA ARG A 42 -22.39 -7.79 -8.85
C ARG A 42 -23.18 -7.42 -7.59
N ARG A 43 -22.74 -7.90 -6.41
CA ARG A 43 -23.39 -7.55 -5.13
C ARG A 43 -23.36 -6.05 -4.83
N LEU A 44 -22.32 -5.32 -5.22
CA LEU A 44 -22.28 -3.86 -5.04
C LEU A 44 -23.31 -3.17 -5.95
N ALA A 45 -23.38 -3.59 -7.21
CA ALA A 45 -24.34 -3.07 -8.18
C ALA A 45 -25.80 -3.33 -7.75
N ASP A 46 -26.11 -4.57 -7.33
CA ASP A 46 -27.43 -4.98 -6.85
C ASP A 46 -27.88 -4.17 -5.61
N ARG A 47 -26.93 -3.70 -4.80
CA ARG A 47 -27.16 -2.86 -3.62
C ARG A 47 -27.24 -1.37 -3.95
N GLY A 48 -27.16 -1.00 -5.23
CA GLY A 48 -27.28 0.39 -5.70
C GLY A 48 -26.03 1.24 -5.47
N ALA A 49 -24.84 0.65 -5.42
CA ALA A 49 -23.59 1.42 -5.40
C ALA A 49 -23.45 2.25 -6.69
N GLY A 50 -22.98 3.49 -6.55
CA GLY A 50 -22.81 4.42 -7.68
C GLY A 50 -21.54 4.17 -8.49
N LEU A 51 -21.51 4.68 -9.72
CA LEU A 51 -20.34 4.63 -10.62
C LEU A 51 -19.53 5.93 -10.65
N ASP A 52 -19.76 6.84 -9.70
CA ASP A 52 -19.05 8.11 -9.58
C ASP A 52 -18.08 8.07 -8.39
N PHE A 53 -16.78 7.91 -8.70
CA PHE A 53 -15.72 7.93 -7.70
C PHE A 53 -15.61 9.27 -6.98
N GLY A 54 -15.80 10.40 -7.67
CA GLY A 54 -15.71 11.73 -7.07
C GLY A 54 -16.82 11.95 -6.03
N ALA A 55 -18.04 11.51 -6.34
CA ALA A 55 -19.15 11.52 -5.38
C ALA A 55 -18.89 10.58 -4.19
N ALA A 56 -18.33 9.38 -4.45
CA ALA A 56 -17.97 8.44 -3.39
C ALA A 56 -16.89 8.98 -2.46
N LEU A 57 -15.84 9.59 -3.01
CA LEU A 57 -14.77 10.23 -2.24
C LEU A 57 -15.33 11.39 -1.40
N THR A 58 -16.13 12.26 -2.01
CA THR A 58 -16.79 13.37 -1.30
C THR A 58 -17.63 12.86 -0.14
N ALA A 59 -18.46 11.84 -0.37
CA ALA A 59 -19.28 11.22 0.68
C ALA A 59 -18.47 10.64 1.85
N ALA A 60 -17.20 10.25 1.62
CA ALA A 60 -16.32 9.77 2.68
C ALA A 60 -15.58 10.89 3.41
N THR A 61 -15.29 12.02 2.75
CA THR A 61 -14.42 13.08 3.29
C THR A 61 -15.14 14.32 3.80
N THR A 62 -16.43 14.49 3.49
CA THR A 62 -17.21 15.67 3.90
C THR A 62 -18.27 15.37 4.95
N LEU A 63 -18.10 14.30 5.72
CA LEU A 63 -19.03 13.97 6.81
C LEU A 63 -18.93 15.01 7.95
N PRO A 64 -20.05 15.41 8.57
CA PRO A 64 -20.03 16.31 9.72
C PRO A 64 -19.21 15.72 10.89
N ARG A 65 -18.44 16.56 11.57
CA ARG A 65 -17.56 16.11 12.67
C ARG A 65 -18.33 15.62 13.89
N ASP A 66 -19.51 16.16 14.13
CA ASP A 66 -20.43 15.80 15.21
C ASP A 66 -21.37 14.65 14.85
N MET A 67 -21.26 14.10 13.63
CA MET A 67 -22.04 12.94 13.21
C MET A 67 -21.76 11.75 14.15
N PRO A 68 -22.80 11.05 14.65
CA PRO A 68 -22.62 9.88 15.48
C PRO A 68 -21.75 8.82 14.80
N VAL A 69 -20.85 8.19 15.56
CA VAL A 69 -19.88 7.20 15.02
C VAL A 69 -20.56 6.10 14.20
N ALA A 70 -21.74 5.62 14.63
CA ALA A 70 -22.49 4.59 13.91
C ALA A 70 -22.96 5.05 12.51
N GLU A 71 -23.30 6.32 12.37
CA GLU A 71 -23.69 6.92 11.09
C GLU A 71 -22.47 7.12 10.19
N VAL A 72 -21.34 7.59 10.76
CA VAL A 72 -20.05 7.66 10.05
C VAL A 72 -19.65 6.29 9.50
N MET A 73 -19.74 5.25 10.32
CA MET A 73 -19.45 3.87 9.90
C MET A 73 -20.31 3.43 8.72
N THR A 74 -21.61 3.75 8.75
CA THR A 74 -22.55 3.41 7.68
C THR A 74 -22.23 4.17 6.39
N ALA A 75 -21.95 5.47 6.50
CA ALA A 75 -21.64 6.34 5.37
C ALA A 75 -20.34 5.91 4.67
N LEU A 76 -19.26 5.66 5.42
CA LEU A 76 -17.98 5.22 4.86
C LEU A 76 -18.10 3.88 4.10
N ARG A 77 -18.91 2.94 4.60
CA ARG A 77 -19.11 1.63 3.93
C ARG A 77 -19.90 1.77 2.63
N LYS A 78 -20.92 2.63 2.59
CA LYS A 78 -21.66 2.95 1.35
C LYS A 78 -20.77 3.67 0.34
N ALA A 79 -19.94 4.59 0.81
CA ALA A 79 -18.95 5.28 0.00
C ALA A 79 -17.92 4.28 -0.58
N LYS A 80 -17.41 3.35 0.23
CA LYS A 80 -16.48 2.29 -0.21
C LYS A 80 -17.08 1.40 -1.28
N ALA A 81 -18.34 1.01 -1.14
CA ALA A 81 -19.05 0.25 -2.17
C ALA A 81 -19.08 1.00 -3.52
N SER A 82 -19.40 2.29 -3.50
CA SER A 82 -19.46 3.11 -4.73
C SER A 82 -18.06 3.37 -5.31
N ALA A 83 -17.06 3.64 -4.46
CA ALA A 83 -15.68 3.82 -4.89
C ALA A 83 -15.13 2.55 -5.55
N HIS A 84 -15.32 1.38 -4.93
CA HIS A 84 -14.89 0.10 -5.52
C HIS A 84 -15.57 -0.18 -6.84
N LEU A 85 -16.91 -0.03 -6.93
CA LEU A 85 -17.65 -0.33 -8.15
C LEU A 85 -17.26 0.62 -9.29
N SER A 86 -17.19 1.93 -9.01
CA SER A 86 -16.77 2.96 -9.98
C SER A 86 -15.37 2.69 -10.53
N LEU A 87 -14.39 2.50 -9.64
CA LEU A 87 -13.01 2.24 -10.04
C LEU A 87 -12.89 0.92 -10.81
N ALA A 88 -13.61 -0.13 -10.37
CA ALA A 88 -13.56 -1.42 -11.05
C ALA A 88 -14.13 -1.33 -12.46
N ALA A 89 -15.20 -0.55 -12.65
CA ALA A 89 -15.78 -0.31 -13.97
C ALA A 89 -14.76 0.36 -14.91
N ALA A 90 -14.07 1.40 -14.45
CA ALA A 90 -13.05 2.10 -15.24
C ALA A 90 -11.81 1.24 -15.53
N ASP A 91 -11.35 0.48 -14.53
CA ASP A 91 -10.24 -0.46 -14.64
C ASP A 91 -10.56 -1.58 -15.66
N LEU A 92 -11.73 -2.21 -15.56
CA LEU A 92 -12.17 -3.28 -16.48
C LEU A 92 -12.40 -2.77 -17.92
N ALA A 93 -12.82 -1.51 -18.07
CA ALA A 93 -12.99 -0.86 -19.37
C ALA A 93 -11.68 -0.31 -19.95
N GLY A 94 -10.58 -0.32 -19.19
CA GLY A 94 -9.30 0.26 -19.59
C GLY A 94 -9.35 1.77 -19.81
N THR A 95 -10.36 2.46 -19.27
CA THR A 95 -10.46 3.93 -19.31
C THR A 95 -9.62 4.60 -18.22
N MET A 96 -9.12 3.81 -17.26
CA MET A 96 -8.21 4.22 -16.21
C MET A 96 -7.05 3.21 -16.11
N ASP A 97 -5.81 3.69 -16.11
CA ASP A 97 -4.63 2.83 -15.94
C ASP A 97 -4.55 2.31 -14.50
N VAL A 98 -3.99 1.10 -14.32
CA VAL A 98 -3.87 0.46 -13.00
C VAL A 98 -3.21 1.37 -11.96
N MET A 99 -2.19 2.15 -12.32
CA MET A 99 -1.52 3.04 -11.36
C MET A 99 -2.33 4.29 -11.02
N GLU A 100 -3.34 4.62 -11.82
CA GLU A 100 -4.35 5.64 -11.50
C GLU A 100 -5.41 5.07 -10.56
N VAL A 101 -5.87 3.83 -10.82
CA VAL A 101 -6.77 3.10 -9.92
C VAL A 101 -6.17 2.97 -8.52
N THR A 102 -4.88 2.60 -8.40
CA THR A 102 -4.23 2.46 -7.09
C THR A 102 -4.12 3.77 -6.32
N ARG A 103 -3.95 4.87 -7.04
CA ARG A 103 -3.94 6.23 -6.46
C ARG A 103 -5.31 6.59 -5.92
N HIS A 104 -6.37 6.41 -6.70
CA HIS A 104 -7.74 6.67 -6.24
C HIS A 104 -8.15 5.78 -5.06
N LEU A 105 -7.77 4.49 -5.05
CA LEU A 105 -7.96 3.62 -3.89
C LEU A 105 -7.23 4.16 -2.64
N THR A 106 -6.00 4.66 -2.82
CA THR A 106 -5.21 5.23 -1.73
C THR A 106 -5.80 6.54 -1.22
N GLU A 107 -6.28 7.42 -2.10
CA GLU A 107 -6.94 8.68 -1.73
C GLU A 107 -8.23 8.42 -0.95
N PHE A 108 -9.04 7.47 -1.41
CA PHE A 108 -10.23 7.03 -0.70
C PHE A 108 -9.91 6.45 0.69
N ALA A 109 -8.87 5.61 0.78
CA ALA A 109 -8.41 5.06 2.05
C ALA A 109 -7.91 6.16 3.02
N GLY A 110 -7.10 7.10 2.52
CA GLY A 110 -6.59 8.22 3.31
C GLY A 110 -7.71 9.13 3.82
N GLY A 111 -8.64 9.50 2.93
CA GLY A 111 -9.81 10.30 3.30
C GLY A 111 -10.71 9.61 4.31
N SER A 112 -10.97 8.31 4.14
CA SER A 112 -11.74 7.51 5.10
C SER A 112 -11.07 7.42 6.46
N LEU A 113 -9.73 7.26 6.47
CA LEU A 113 -8.94 7.18 7.69
C LEU A 113 -8.92 8.51 8.45
N GLU A 114 -8.80 9.64 7.75
CA GLU A 114 -8.93 10.98 8.33
C GLU A 114 -10.32 11.16 8.96
N THR A 115 -11.39 10.84 8.22
CA THR A 115 -12.77 10.92 8.73
C THR A 115 -12.97 10.04 9.97
N ALA A 116 -12.43 8.81 9.97
CA ALA A 116 -12.50 7.90 11.11
C ALA A 116 -11.75 8.45 12.33
N LEU A 117 -10.55 9.02 12.13
CA LEU A 117 -9.77 9.65 13.20
C LEU A 117 -10.50 10.85 13.80
N GLN A 118 -11.02 11.74 12.96
CA GLN A 118 -11.76 12.92 13.39
C GLN A 118 -13.04 12.54 14.16
N SER A 119 -13.78 11.54 13.69
CA SER A 119 -14.97 11.02 14.40
C SER A 119 -14.60 10.44 15.77
N ALA A 120 -13.51 9.67 15.86
CA ALA A 120 -13.02 9.10 17.11
C ALA A 120 -12.58 10.17 18.13
N LEU A 121 -11.95 11.25 17.65
CA LEU A 121 -11.57 12.42 18.46
C LEU A 121 -12.79 13.21 18.93
N ALA A 122 -13.70 13.54 18.02
CA ALA A 122 -14.91 14.32 18.30
C ALA A 122 -15.82 13.63 19.32
N ALA A 123 -15.99 12.31 19.23
CA ALA A 123 -16.74 11.51 20.20
C ALA A 123 -16.18 11.59 21.64
N ARG A 124 -14.95 12.09 21.80
CA ARG A 124 -14.27 12.27 23.09
C ARG A 124 -14.03 13.75 23.44
N GLY A 125 -14.50 14.69 22.62
CA GLY A 125 -14.23 16.11 22.80
C GLY A 125 -12.76 16.50 22.62
N LEU A 126 -11.97 15.69 21.91
CA LEU A 126 -10.53 15.91 21.70
C LEU A 126 -10.25 16.57 20.35
N LYS A 127 -9.08 17.19 20.24
CA LYS A 127 -8.56 17.78 19.00
C LYS A 127 -7.43 16.91 18.42
N SER A 128 -7.12 17.09 17.14
CA SER A 128 -6.09 16.31 16.45
C SER A 128 -4.67 16.84 16.68
N ASP A 129 -4.47 17.96 17.38
CA ASP A 129 -3.15 18.54 17.62
C ASP A 129 -2.17 17.52 18.20
N GLY A 130 -1.03 17.33 17.54
CA GLY A 130 0.00 16.40 18.00
C GLY A 130 -0.33 14.91 17.92
N ILE A 131 -1.48 14.47 17.39
CA ILE A 131 -1.77 13.05 17.07
C ILE A 131 -1.90 12.87 15.57
N PHE A 132 -1.24 11.85 15.02
CA PHE A 132 -1.20 11.64 13.57
C PHE A 132 -0.99 10.18 13.19
N VAL A 133 -1.29 9.87 11.94
CA VAL A 133 -1.12 8.55 11.34
C VAL A 133 -0.26 8.67 10.09
N VAL A 134 0.70 7.77 9.97
CA VAL A 134 1.55 7.59 8.80
C VAL A 134 1.14 6.31 8.08
N ALA A 135 0.83 6.42 6.79
CA ALA A 135 0.65 5.28 5.91
C ALA A 135 2.01 4.68 5.52
N LEU A 136 2.08 3.36 5.48
CA LEU A 136 3.25 2.59 5.10
C LEU A 136 2.90 1.70 3.89
N GLY A 137 3.89 0.95 3.41
CA GLY A 137 3.67 -0.06 2.37
C GLY A 137 2.98 0.51 1.13
N LYS A 138 2.01 -0.24 0.59
CA LYS A 138 1.30 0.14 -0.64
C LYS A 138 0.48 1.42 -0.47
N MET A 139 -0.18 1.64 0.67
CA MET A 139 -0.94 2.87 0.91
C MET A 139 -0.04 4.11 0.97
N GLY A 140 1.13 3.98 1.60
CA GLY A 140 2.09 5.08 1.67
C GLY A 140 2.64 5.49 0.30
N ALA A 141 2.80 4.52 -0.60
CA ALA A 141 3.32 4.70 -1.96
C ALA A 141 2.28 5.03 -3.06
N PHE A 142 1.00 5.21 -2.73
CA PHE A 142 -0.11 5.33 -3.71
C PHE A 142 -0.30 4.10 -4.62
N GLU A 143 -0.03 2.93 -4.05
CA GLU A 143 0.00 1.64 -4.72
C GLU A 143 -1.04 0.67 -4.14
N LEU A 144 -2.06 1.14 -3.44
CA LEU A 144 -3.11 0.32 -2.84
C LEU A 144 -3.94 -0.42 -3.91
N ASN A 145 -4.36 -1.64 -3.60
CA ASN A 145 -5.13 -2.54 -4.45
C ASN A 145 -6.47 -2.92 -3.77
N TYR A 146 -7.44 -3.46 -4.53
CA TYR A 146 -8.83 -3.60 -4.08
C TYR A 146 -9.02 -4.30 -2.74
N SER A 147 -8.30 -5.41 -2.52
CA SER A 147 -8.42 -6.19 -1.29
C SER A 147 -7.07 -6.26 -0.59
N SER A 148 -6.63 -5.14 -0.03
CA SER A 148 -5.42 -5.06 0.79
C SER A 148 -5.70 -4.41 2.14
N ASP A 149 -4.91 -4.82 3.13
CA ASP A 149 -4.82 -4.11 4.39
C ASP A 149 -4.22 -2.73 4.15
N ILE A 150 -4.63 -1.75 4.95
CA ILE A 150 -3.91 -0.49 5.06
C ILE A 150 -2.88 -0.61 6.19
N ASP A 151 -1.61 -0.60 5.83
CA ASP A 151 -0.50 -0.59 6.78
C ASP A 151 -0.31 0.84 7.31
N VAL A 152 -0.51 1.04 8.61
CA VAL A 152 -0.41 2.37 9.23
C VAL A 152 0.34 2.32 10.56
N CYS A 153 0.92 3.45 10.95
CA CYS A 153 1.46 3.67 12.29
C CYS A 153 0.89 4.95 12.86
N ALA A 154 0.40 4.89 14.10
CA ALA A 154 -0.13 6.05 14.80
C ALA A 154 0.85 6.54 15.84
N PHE A 155 1.05 7.86 15.87
CA PHE A 155 1.96 8.52 16.79
C PHE A 155 1.30 9.70 17.47
N TYR A 156 1.86 10.09 18.62
CA TYR A 156 1.48 11.33 19.28
C TYR A 156 2.67 12.06 19.91
N GLU A 157 2.59 13.38 20.00
CA GLU A 157 3.54 14.25 20.70
C GLU A 157 2.98 14.53 22.11
N ARG A 158 3.66 14.03 23.16
CA ARG A 158 3.22 14.19 24.57
C ARG A 158 3.00 15.65 24.96
N SER A 159 3.79 16.55 24.42
CA SER A 159 3.73 17.99 24.71
C SER A 159 2.64 18.74 23.96
N ARG A 160 1.95 18.11 23.00
CA ARG A 160 0.97 18.77 22.12
C ARG A 160 -0.40 18.10 22.09
N PHE A 161 -0.44 16.78 22.20
CA PHE A 161 -1.71 16.06 22.23
C PHE A 161 -2.36 16.19 23.60
N ASP A 162 -3.42 16.99 23.65
CA ASP A 162 -4.27 17.13 24.83
C ASP A 162 -5.20 15.91 24.95
N GLY A 163 -4.95 15.09 25.97
CA GLY A 163 -5.76 13.91 26.29
C GLY A 163 -7.07 14.23 27.03
N GLY A 164 -7.36 15.50 27.29
CA GLY A 164 -8.47 15.95 28.14
C GLY A 164 -8.23 15.50 29.59
N ASP A 165 -9.21 14.82 30.18
CA ASP A 165 -9.13 14.30 31.56
C ASP A 165 -8.20 13.08 31.70
N ARG A 166 -7.54 12.63 30.63
CA ARG A 166 -6.70 11.42 30.61
C ARG A 166 -5.26 11.75 30.26
N ASP A 167 -4.35 10.85 30.63
CA ASP A 167 -2.99 10.87 30.08
C ASP A 167 -3.04 10.84 28.54
N PRO A 168 -2.24 11.67 27.85
CA PRO A 168 -2.20 11.71 26.39
C PRO A 168 -2.01 10.35 25.72
N GLY A 169 -1.19 9.47 26.30
CA GLY A 169 -0.97 8.12 25.77
C GLY A 169 -2.20 7.22 25.89
N ASP A 170 -2.92 7.30 27.00
CA ASP A 170 -4.17 6.55 27.19
C ASP A 170 -5.28 7.06 26.26
N ALA A 171 -5.39 8.38 26.10
CA ALA A 171 -6.32 9.01 25.16
C ALA A 171 -6.00 8.60 23.71
N ALA A 172 -4.73 8.68 23.30
CA ALA A 172 -4.29 8.35 21.94
C ALA A 172 -4.60 6.88 21.61
N GLN A 173 -4.32 5.95 22.52
CA GLN A 173 -4.65 4.55 22.33
C GLN A 173 -6.15 4.32 22.13
N ARG A 174 -7.00 4.98 22.91
CA ARG A 174 -8.46 4.87 22.78
C ARG A 174 -8.98 5.44 21.47
N VAL A 175 -8.42 6.58 21.02
CA VAL A 175 -8.74 7.20 19.73
C VAL A 175 -8.36 6.28 18.58
N ILE A 176 -7.14 5.75 18.58
CA ILE A 176 -6.65 4.88 17.50
C ILE A 176 -7.40 3.56 17.44
N ARG A 177 -7.76 2.94 18.58
CA ARG A 177 -8.61 1.73 18.58
C ARG A 177 -10.00 1.99 18.01
N GLU A 178 -10.59 3.16 18.31
CA GLU A 178 -11.89 3.55 17.75
C GLU A 178 -11.81 3.80 16.24
N MET A 179 -10.76 4.49 15.79
CA MET A 179 -10.48 4.71 14.36
C MET A 179 -10.36 3.36 13.63
N VAL A 180 -9.58 2.41 14.16
CA VAL A 180 -9.46 1.05 13.60
C VAL A 180 -10.82 0.37 13.55
N ARG A 181 -11.60 0.43 14.63
CA ARG A 181 -12.96 -0.15 14.68
C ARG A 181 -13.87 0.42 13.58
N ILE A 182 -13.88 1.75 13.41
CA ILE A 182 -14.66 2.42 12.36
C ILE A 182 -14.30 1.87 10.97
N MET A 183 -13.01 1.66 10.71
CA MET A 183 -12.47 1.20 9.43
C MET A 183 -12.76 -0.28 9.15
N GLU A 184 -12.52 -1.18 10.11
CA GLU A 184 -12.43 -2.63 9.83
C GLU A 184 -13.64 -3.46 10.31
N GLU A 185 -14.45 -2.95 11.24
CA GLU A 185 -15.56 -3.74 11.80
C GLU A 185 -16.54 -4.16 10.69
N THR A 186 -16.85 -5.44 10.60
CA THR A 186 -17.80 -5.92 9.59
C THR A 186 -19.23 -5.69 10.07
N THR A 187 -19.99 -4.91 9.31
CA THR A 187 -21.43 -4.68 9.53
C THR A 187 -22.25 -5.24 8.36
N ALA A 188 -23.57 -5.08 8.38
CA ALA A 188 -24.43 -5.44 7.22
C ALA A 188 -24.03 -4.70 5.92
N ALA A 189 -23.45 -3.50 6.04
CA ALA A 189 -22.93 -2.72 4.92
C ALA A 189 -21.49 -3.11 4.52
N GLY A 190 -20.87 -4.09 5.18
CA GLY A 190 -19.49 -4.51 4.98
C GLY A 190 -18.52 -3.81 5.93
N TYR A 191 -17.29 -3.59 5.45
CA TYR A 191 -16.20 -2.88 6.13
C TYR A 191 -15.58 -1.86 5.16
N VAL A 192 -14.77 -0.93 5.67
CA VAL A 192 -14.07 0.07 4.84
C VAL A 192 -12.72 -0.49 4.38
N PHE A 193 -11.76 -0.59 5.30
CA PHE A 193 -10.47 -1.25 5.10
C PHE A 193 -10.06 -1.98 6.37
N ARG A 194 -9.46 -3.16 6.21
CA ARG A 194 -8.72 -3.83 7.28
C ARG A 194 -7.48 -3.00 7.60
N THR A 195 -7.18 -2.79 8.88
CA THR A 195 -6.13 -1.85 9.29
C THR A 195 -5.03 -2.57 10.05
N ASP A 196 -3.82 -2.60 9.49
CA ASP A 196 -2.67 -3.25 10.11
C ASP A 196 -1.76 -2.22 10.81
N LEU A 197 -1.59 -2.41 12.12
CA LEU A 197 -0.72 -1.59 12.99
C LEU A 197 0.59 -2.30 13.38
N ARG A 198 0.89 -3.46 12.79
CA ARG A 198 2.05 -4.29 13.20
C ARG A 198 3.39 -3.76 12.71
N LEU A 199 3.42 -2.80 11.79
CA LEU A 199 4.66 -2.16 11.33
C LEU A 199 5.16 -1.02 12.24
N ARG A 200 4.47 -0.78 13.37
CA ARG A 200 4.89 0.22 14.38
C ARG A 200 6.17 -0.22 15.12
N PRO A 201 6.93 0.71 15.72
CA PRO A 201 8.09 0.38 16.54
C PRO A 201 7.82 -0.75 17.53
N ASP A 202 8.59 -1.83 17.53
CA ASP A 202 8.45 -2.99 18.44
C ASP A 202 6.98 -3.34 18.76
N PRO A 203 6.22 -3.91 17.81
CA PRO A 203 4.78 -4.12 17.96
C PRO A 203 4.43 -5.12 19.07
N SER A 204 5.39 -5.89 19.58
CA SER A 204 5.23 -6.76 20.74
C SER A 204 5.19 -6.00 22.06
N SER A 205 5.91 -4.89 22.16
CA SER A 205 6.10 -4.17 23.42
C SER A 205 5.49 -2.77 23.43
N THR A 206 5.06 -2.25 22.27
CA THR A 206 4.50 -0.89 22.18
C THR A 206 2.96 -0.88 22.05
N PRO A 207 2.31 0.15 22.62
CA PRO A 207 0.90 0.41 22.40
C PRO A 207 0.60 0.71 20.92
N VAL A 208 -0.69 0.66 20.56
CA VAL A 208 -1.16 0.94 19.19
C VAL A 208 -0.90 2.38 18.72
N ALA A 209 -0.73 3.31 19.66
CA ALA A 209 -0.32 4.69 19.42
C ALA A 209 0.99 4.95 20.19
N VAL A 210 2.08 5.22 19.48
CA VAL A 210 3.42 5.34 20.07
C VAL A 210 3.78 6.82 20.25
N SER A 211 4.29 7.21 21.42
CA SER A 211 4.77 8.59 21.57
C SER A 211 5.98 8.81 20.68
N THR A 212 6.08 9.97 20.03
CA THR A 212 7.22 10.29 19.17
C THR A 212 8.57 10.20 19.89
N ASP A 213 8.66 10.58 21.17
CA ASP A 213 9.88 10.42 21.98
C ASP A 213 10.32 8.95 22.11
N MET A 214 9.36 8.03 22.27
CA MET A 214 9.63 6.59 22.37
C MET A 214 10.08 6.03 21.01
N ALA A 215 9.46 6.50 19.92
CA ALA A 215 9.85 6.11 18.57
C ALA A 215 11.26 6.61 18.23
N ASP A 216 11.62 7.84 18.63
CA ASP A 216 12.95 8.40 18.45
C ASP A 216 14.01 7.51 19.15
N VAL A 217 13.80 7.18 20.44
CA VAL A 217 14.69 6.26 21.19
C VAL A 217 14.79 4.89 20.52
N TYR A 218 13.67 4.34 20.03
CA TYR A 218 13.65 3.03 19.37
C TYR A 218 14.49 3.04 18.08
N TYR A 219 14.25 3.99 17.18
CA TYR A 219 14.94 4.01 15.88
C TYR A 219 16.42 4.40 16.00
N GLU A 220 16.80 5.12 17.05
CA GLU A 220 18.21 5.39 17.36
C GLU A 220 18.98 4.14 17.84
N SER A 221 18.32 3.24 18.57
CA SER A 221 19.01 2.17 19.32
C SER A 221 18.71 0.74 18.85
N GLN A 222 17.48 0.45 18.45
CA GLN A 222 16.96 -0.92 18.22
C GLN A 222 16.33 -1.11 16.83
N GLY A 223 16.23 -0.05 16.03
CA GLY A 223 15.61 -0.09 14.71
C GLY A 223 16.21 -1.17 13.81
N GLN A 224 15.36 -2.06 13.30
CA GLN A 224 15.75 -3.19 12.48
C GLN A 224 15.94 -2.81 11.02
N ASN A 225 16.86 -3.50 10.36
CA ASN A 225 17.26 -3.16 9.00
C ASN A 225 16.12 -3.16 7.97
N TRP A 226 15.18 -4.09 8.09
CA TRP A 226 14.03 -4.18 7.19
C TRP A 226 13.04 -3.02 7.38
N GLU A 227 12.97 -2.41 8.58
CA GLU A 227 12.07 -1.27 8.84
C GLU A 227 12.47 -0.05 8.00
N ARG A 228 13.74 0.07 7.60
CA ARG A 228 14.17 1.12 6.67
C ARG A 228 13.42 1.03 5.35
N MET A 229 13.24 -0.18 4.81
CA MET A 229 12.47 -0.38 3.57
C MET A 229 11.00 -0.03 3.74
N VAL A 230 10.45 -0.27 4.92
CA VAL A 230 9.07 0.11 5.26
C VAL A 230 8.92 1.63 5.24
N TRP A 231 9.87 2.34 5.86
CA TRP A 231 9.86 3.80 5.95
C TRP A 231 10.19 4.53 4.63
N ILE A 232 10.81 3.87 3.63
CA ILE A 232 10.88 4.41 2.26
C ILE A 232 9.49 4.77 1.75
N LYS A 233 8.49 3.92 2.04
CA LYS A 233 7.10 4.14 1.63
C LYS A 233 6.30 5.00 2.63
N GLY A 234 6.91 5.52 3.69
CA GLY A 234 6.21 6.30 4.71
C GLY A 234 5.60 7.59 4.16
N ARG A 235 4.33 7.86 4.50
CA ARG A 235 3.64 9.08 4.11
C ARG A 235 2.64 9.54 5.18
N PRO A 236 2.71 10.78 5.69
CA PRO A 236 1.65 11.38 6.49
C PRO A 236 0.29 11.24 5.82
N THR A 237 -0.72 10.75 6.55
CA THR A 237 -2.03 10.47 5.93
C THR A 237 -3.25 10.94 6.71
N ALA A 238 -3.18 11.07 8.03
CA ALA A 238 -4.30 11.56 8.84
C ALA A 238 -3.81 12.24 10.13
N GLY A 239 -4.62 13.15 10.69
CA GLY A 239 -4.35 13.89 11.93
C GLY A 239 -3.50 15.16 11.71
N ASP A 240 -2.63 15.48 12.67
CA ASP A 240 -1.71 16.63 12.58
C ASP A 240 -0.58 16.34 11.57
N ILE A 241 -0.84 16.64 10.28
CA ILE A 241 0.12 16.47 9.18
C ILE A 241 1.43 17.23 9.43
N PRO A 242 1.43 18.50 9.89
CA PRO A 242 2.67 19.17 10.26
C PRO A 242 3.49 18.42 11.32
N ALA A 243 2.86 17.78 12.31
CA ALA A 243 3.56 16.94 13.28
C ALA A 243 4.14 15.67 12.66
N ALA A 244 3.38 15.02 11.78
CA ALA A 244 3.84 13.85 11.04
C ALA A 244 5.07 14.15 10.16
N GLU A 245 5.06 15.28 9.44
CA GLU A 245 6.19 15.71 8.62
C GLU A 245 7.44 16.00 9.45
N ARG A 246 7.29 16.67 10.61
CA ARG A 246 8.42 16.88 11.54
C ARG A 246 8.99 15.56 12.05
N PHE A 247 8.13 14.61 12.40
CA PHE A 247 8.56 13.28 12.83
C PHE A 247 9.28 12.53 11.71
N GLN A 248 8.72 12.50 10.50
CA GLN A 248 9.34 11.84 9.36
C GLN A 248 10.71 12.44 9.01
N LYS A 249 10.86 13.76 9.11
CA LYS A 249 12.15 14.45 8.94
C LYS A 249 13.20 13.99 9.96
N ARG A 250 12.80 13.68 11.20
CA ARG A 250 13.71 13.11 12.21
C ARG A 250 14.13 11.68 11.89
N LEU A 251 13.28 10.91 11.19
CA LEU A 251 13.60 9.54 10.74
C LEU A 251 14.53 9.50 9.53
N GLU A 252 14.73 10.61 8.81
CA GLU A 252 15.58 10.61 7.61
C GLU A 252 16.98 10.01 7.82
N PRO A 253 17.74 10.31 8.90
CA PRO A 253 19.05 9.71 9.12
C PRO A 253 18.99 8.20 9.37
N TYR A 254 17.89 7.71 9.96
CA TYR A 254 17.66 6.29 10.19
C TYR A 254 17.42 5.54 8.87
N VAL A 255 16.59 6.10 7.99
CA VAL A 255 16.23 5.50 6.69
C VAL A 255 17.35 5.66 5.66
N TRP A 256 17.90 6.87 5.53
CA TRP A 256 18.78 7.29 4.44
C TRP A 256 20.23 7.42 4.89
N ARG A 257 20.87 6.29 5.21
CA ARG A 257 22.27 6.24 5.65
C ARG A 257 23.20 6.81 4.57
N ARG A 258 23.95 7.86 4.90
CA ARG A 258 24.92 8.49 3.98
C ARG A 258 26.17 7.64 3.73
N ASN A 259 26.56 6.84 4.70
CA ASN A 259 27.76 6.01 4.65
C ASN A 259 27.37 4.53 4.57
N MET A 260 27.93 3.84 3.57
CA MET A 260 27.79 2.41 3.37
C MET A 260 28.96 1.70 4.04
N ASP A 261 28.86 1.51 5.36
CA ASP A 261 29.85 0.74 6.11
C ASP A 261 29.65 -0.78 5.95
N TYR A 262 30.57 -1.56 6.51
CA TYR A 262 30.52 -3.02 6.45
C TYR A 262 29.18 -3.58 6.96
N TRP A 263 28.60 -2.96 8.00
CA TRP A 263 27.32 -3.36 8.57
C TRP A 263 26.16 -3.06 7.62
N ALA A 264 26.13 -1.88 6.99
CA ALA A 264 25.12 -1.51 6.01
C ALA A 264 25.07 -2.50 4.82
N ILE A 265 26.23 -2.95 4.34
CA ILE A 265 26.32 -3.95 3.28
C ILE A 265 25.78 -5.29 3.77
N GLY A 266 26.15 -5.70 4.99
CA GLY A 266 25.63 -6.91 5.62
C GLY A 266 24.11 -6.90 5.77
N ASP A 267 23.54 -5.74 6.12
CA ASP A 267 22.11 -5.51 6.28
C ASP A 267 21.35 -5.70 4.96
N ILE A 268 21.85 -5.09 3.87
CA ILE A 268 21.28 -5.23 2.53
C ILE A 268 21.35 -6.70 2.06
N GLN A 269 22.47 -7.38 2.29
CA GLN A 269 22.60 -8.79 1.96
C GLN A 269 21.66 -9.68 2.78
N ALA A 270 21.44 -9.35 4.06
CA ALA A 270 20.51 -10.07 4.93
C ALA A 270 19.06 -9.92 4.47
N ILE A 271 18.65 -8.70 4.08
CA ILE A 271 17.36 -8.42 3.45
C ILE A 271 17.21 -9.26 2.18
N LYS A 272 18.19 -9.21 1.27
CA LYS A 272 18.16 -9.98 0.02
C LYS A 272 18.03 -11.48 0.26
N ARG A 273 18.76 -12.02 1.24
CA ARG A 273 18.63 -13.44 1.64
C ARG A 273 17.23 -13.75 2.15
N MET A 274 16.70 -12.97 3.09
CA MET A 274 15.36 -13.16 3.67
C MET A 274 14.26 -13.25 2.60
N ILE A 275 14.40 -12.45 1.54
CA ILE A 275 13.48 -12.43 0.40
C ILE A 275 13.59 -13.74 -0.39
N ASN A 276 14.81 -14.14 -0.72
CA ASN A 276 15.08 -15.33 -1.52
C ASN A 276 14.77 -16.64 -0.78
N THR A 277 14.95 -16.75 0.55
CA THR A 277 14.69 -18.01 1.28
C THR A 277 13.22 -18.42 1.32
N LYS A 278 12.28 -17.51 1.00
CA LYS A 278 10.86 -17.84 0.88
C LYS A 278 10.51 -18.52 -0.45
N VAL A 279 11.43 -18.51 -1.40
CA VAL A 279 11.34 -19.19 -2.69
C VAL A 279 12.33 -20.36 -2.64
N GLY A 280 11.83 -21.59 -2.45
CA GLY A 280 12.69 -22.77 -2.57
C GLY A 280 13.23 -22.94 -3.99
N ASP A 281 14.35 -23.66 -4.15
CA ASP A 281 14.99 -23.94 -5.46
C ASP A 281 14.03 -24.57 -6.48
N ASP A 282 12.99 -25.29 -6.02
CA ASP A 282 11.93 -25.88 -6.87
C ASP A 282 10.96 -24.85 -7.49
N GLY A 283 10.98 -23.59 -7.02
CA GLY A 283 10.09 -22.51 -7.46
C GLY A 283 10.34 -22.01 -8.88
N PHE A 284 11.50 -22.33 -9.47
CA PHE A 284 11.82 -22.03 -10.88
C PHE A 284 11.47 -23.18 -11.83
N ALA A 285 11.20 -24.38 -11.31
CA ALA A 285 10.83 -25.55 -12.10
C ALA A 285 9.32 -25.64 -12.39
N SER A 286 8.50 -24.90 -11.63
CA SER A 286 7.04 -24.82 -11.82
C SER A 286 6.57 -23.37 -11.81
N VAL A 287 5.67 -23.00 -12.73
CA VAL A 287 5.05 -21.67 -12.75
C VAL A 287 4.12 -21.57 -11.55
N SER A 288 4.59 -20.98 -10.46
CA SER A 288 3.76 -20.72 -9.30
C SER A 288 2.67 -19.69 -9.65
N PRO A 289 1.40 -19.94 -9.30
CA PRO A 289 0.28 -19.07 -9.68
C PRO A 289 0.18 -17.77 -8.87
N ASP A 290 1.03 -17.54 -7.87
CA ASP A 290 1.01 -16.32 -7.06
C ASP A 290 1.77 -15.17 -7.75
N VAL A 291 1.06 -14.11 -8.16
CA VAL A 291 1.66 -12.99 -8.93
C VAL A 291 2.55 -12.06 -8.09
N LYS A 292 2.53 -12.20 -6.76
CA LYS A 292 3.26 -11.32 -5.84
C LYS A 292 4.51 -11.99 -5.27
N LEU A 293 4.39 -13.24 -4.83
CA LEU A 293 5.42 -13.94 -4.04
C LEU A 293 6.30 -14.86 -4.85
N SER A 294 5.85 -15.28 -6.04
CA SER A 294 6.62 -16.16 -6.92
C SER A 294 7.81 -15.44 -7.54
N PRO A 295 8.83 -16.17 -8.04
CA PRO A 295 9.90 -15.57 -8.82
C PRO A 295 9.40 -14.71 -9.97
N GLY A 296 9.97 -13.52 -10.13
CA GLY A 296 9.53 -12.51 -11.09
C GLY A 296 8.23 -11.78 -10.71
N GLY A 297 7.69 -12.01 -9.51
CA GLY A 297 6.47 -11.39 -9.01
C GLY A 297 6.64 -9.93 -8.57
N ILE A 298 5.52 -9.30 -8.22
CA ILE A 298 5.42 -7.88 -7.81
C ILE A 298 6.48 -7.52 -6.76
N ARG A 299 6.63 -8.38 -5.74
CA ARG A 299 7.50 -8.13 -4.59
C ARG A 299 8.97 -8.07 -4.99
N GLU A 300 9.42 -8.85 -5.97
CA GLU A 300 10.82 -8.80 -6.42
C GLU A 300 11.14 -7.48 -7.11
N ILE A 301 10.18 -6.93 -7.88
CA ILE A 301 10.34 -5.62 -8.53
C ILE A 301 10.39 -4.50 -7.47
N GLU A 302 9.47 -4.52 -6.49
CA GLU A 302 9.48 -3.58 -5.37
C GLU A 302 10.81 -3.62 -4.61
N PHE A 303 11.30 -4.81 -4.30
CA PHE A 303 12.56 -4.98 -3.58
C PHE A 303 13.79 -4.63 -4.40
N PHE A 304 13.80 -4.90 -5.70
CA PHE A 304 14.86 -4.46 -6.59
C PHE A 304 15.03 -2.95 -6.50
N VAL A 305 13.94 -2.18 -6.64
CA VAL A 305 13.96 -0.72 -6.56
C VAL A 305 14.38 -0.25 -5.16
N GLN A 306 13.71 -0.73 -4.11
CA GLN A 306 13.96 -0.28 -2.73
C GLN A 306 15.38 -0.60 -2.25
N THR A 307 15.98 -1.71 -2.68
CA THR A 307 17.36 -2.04 -2.35
C THR A 307 18.32 -0.98 -2.87
N GLN A 308 18.09 -0.48 -4.09
CA GLN A 308 18.95 0.57 -4.66
C GLN A 308 18.73 1.91 -3.96
N GLN A 309 17.50 2.20 -3.54
CA GLN A 309 17.20 3.37 -2.73
C GLN A 309 17.91 3.33 -1.37
N LEU A 310 17.97 2.17 -0.70
CA LEU A 310 18.76 2.03 0.53
C LEU A 310 20.26 2.24 0.31
N ILE A 311 20.79 1.79 -0.84
CA ILE A 311 22.20 1.92 -1.17
C ILE A 311 22.57 3.38 -1.47
N LEU A 312 21.74 4.07 -2.26
CA LEU A 312 22.11 5.33 -2.91
C LEU A 312 21.37 6.54 -2.34
N GLY A 313 20.14 6.36 -1.83
CA GLY A 313 19.24 7.44 -1.40
C GLY A 313 19.80 8.28 -0.25
N GLY A 314 20.74 7.75 0.54
CA GLY A 314 21.49 8.53 1.53
C GLY A 314 22.26 9.70 0.92
N ARG A 315 22.85 9.50 -0.26
CA ARG A 315 23.69 10.48 -0.98
C ARG A 315 22.93 11.19 -2.10
N GLU A 316 21.92 10.54 -2.66
CA GLU A 316 21.15 11.01 -3.81
C GLU A 316 19.67 11.16 -3.42
N PRO A 317 19.24 12.32 -2.87
CA PRO A 317 17.85 12.53 -2.48
C PRO A 317 16.84 12.39 -3.63
N ALA A 318 17.26 12.60 -4.88
CA ALA A 318 16.43 12.41 -6.06
C ALA A 318 15.95 10.94 -6.23
N LEU A 319 16.62 9.98 -5.60
CA LEU A 319 16.24 8.56 -5.64
C LEU A 319 15.21 8.17 -4.57
N ARG A 320 14.70 9.12 -3.78
CA ARG A 320 13.82 8.85 -2.62
C ARG A 320 12.32 8.88 -2.95
N ASP A 321 11.95 8.84 -4.23
CA ASP A 321 10.54 8.66 -4.61
C ASP A 321 9.98 7.42 -3.92
N ASN A 322 8.83 7.53 -3.29
CA ASN A 322 8.29 6.46 -2.46
C ASN A 322 7.47 5.44 -3.26
N SER A 323 7.11 5.75 -4.51
CA SER A 323 6.41 4.84 -5.42
C SER A 323 7.41 3.94 -6.15
N THR A 324 7.00 2.71 -6.47
CA THR A 324 7.90 1.73 -7.10
C THR A 324 8.33 2.20 -8.50
N LEU A 325 7.39 2.74 -9.29
CA LEU A 325 7.67 3.19 -10.65
C LEU A 325 8.36 4.58 -10.69
N GLY A 326 8.04 5.48 -9.75
CA GLY A 326 8.75 6.76 -9.65
C GLY A 326 10.21 6.56 -9.26
N ALA A 327 10.49 5.67 -8.31
CA ALA A 327 11.86 5.31 -7.96
C ALA A 327 12.58 4.54 -9.07
N MET A 328 11.90 3.67 -9.82
CA MET A 328 12.48 3.04 -11.03
C MET A 328 12.92 4.09 -12.06
N GLU A 329 12.08 5.10 -12.31
CA GLU A 329 12.40 6.18 -13.24
C GLU A 329 13.57 7.04 -12.74
N ALA A 330 13.61 7.37 -11.44
CA ALA A 330 14.72 8.09 -10.85
C ALA A 330 16.05 7.31 -10.96
N LEU A 331 16.02 5.99 -10.74
CA LEU A 331 17.19 5.11 -10.90
C LEU A 331 17.65 5.02 -12.36
N ARG A 332 16.71 4.98 -13.32
CA ARG A 332 17.00 5.04 -14.75
C ARG A 332 17.66 6.36 -15.13
N ALA A 333 17.07 7.48 -14.71
CA ALA A 333 17.58 8.83 -14.99
C ALA A 333 18.99 9.05 -14.41
N ALA A 334 19.31 8.42 -13.26
CA ALA A 334 20.63 8.45 -12.65
C ALA A 334 21.65 7.46 -13.27
N GLY A 335 21.25 6.67 -14.28
CA GLY A 335 22.12 5.67 -14.92
C GLY A 335 22.42 4.44 -14.06
N VAL A 336 21.69 4.25 -12.95
CA VAL A 336 21.82 3.08 -12.06
C VAL A 336 21.17 1.84 -12.68
N VAL A 337 20.07 2.05 -13.42
CA VAL A 337 19.33 1.01 -14.14
C VAL A 337 19.31 1.36 -15.61
N SER A 338 19.57 0.38 -16.49
CA SER A 338 19.53 0.60 -17.94
C SER A 338 18.10 0.91 -18.42
N ASP A 339 17.97 1.70 -19.49
CA ASP A 339 16.67 2.01 -20.10
C ASP A 339 15.87 0.75 -20.43
N LYS A 340 16.55 -0.29 -20.95
CA LYS A 340 15.93 -1.57 -21.27
C LYS A 340 15.35 -2.24 -20.02
N THR A 341 16.14 -2.36 -18.95
CA THR A 341 15.69 -2.99 -17.70
C THR A 341 14.55 -2.21 -17.06
N ALA A 342 14.64 -0.88 -17.04
CA ALA A 342 13.58 -0.04 -16.48
C ALA A 342 12.25 -0.22 -17.25
N ALA A 343 12.31 -0.26 -18.59
CA ALA A 343 11.13 -0.48 -19.43
C ALA A 343 10.52 -1.88 -19.20
N GLU A 344 11.35 -2.93 -19.20
CA GLU A 344 10.90 -4.32 -18.98
C GLU A 344 10.23 -4.49 -17.61
N LEU A 345 10.85 -4.00 -16.54
CA LEU A 345 10.31 -4.10 -15.18
C LEU A 345 9.08 -3.22 -14.99
N THR A 346 9.02 -2.04 -15.61
CA THR A 346 7.83 -1.17 -15.55
C THR A 346 6.62 -1.85 -16.17
N THR A 347 6.77 -2.44 -17.35
CA THR A 347 5.66 -3.16 -17.98
C THR A 347 5.30 -4.42 -17.20
N ALA A 348 6.27 -5.20 -16.73
CA ALA A 348 6.00 -6.37 -15.91
C ALA A 348 5.22 -5.98 -14.64
N TYR A 349 5.64 -4.92 -13.94
CA TYR A 349 4.95 -4.43 -12.76
C TYR A 349 3.49 -4.06 -13.06
N ARG A 350 3.24 -3.25 -14.11
CA ARG A 350 1.88 -2.89 -14.52
C ARG A 350 1.03 -4.12 -14.85
N ALA A 351 1.58 -5.08 -15.59
CA ALA A 351 0.87 -6.31 -15.95
C ALA A 351 0.50 -7.13 -14.71
N LEU A 352 1.44 -7.34 -13.79
CA LEU A 352 1.21 -8.09 -12.56
C LEU A 352 0.21 -7.39 -11.64
N ARG A 353 0.27 -6.06 -11.52
CA ARG A 353 -0.72 -5.26 -10.76
C ARG A 353 -2.13 -5.38 -11.35
N ASN A 354 -2.26 -5.37 -12.67
CA ASN A 354 -3.55 -5.60 -13.32
C ASN A 354 -4.09 -7.01 -12.99
N VAL A 355 -3.26 -8.06 -13.09
CA VAL A 355 -3.69 -9.42 -12.74
C VAL A 355 -4.08 -9.51 -11.26
N GLU A 356 -3.30 -8.90 -10.36
CA GLU A 356 -3.63 -8.80 -8.93
C GLU A 356 -5.01 -8.16 -8.71
N HIS A 357 -5.33 -7.08 -9.43
CA HIS A 357 -6.65 -6.45 -9.36
C HIS A 357 -7.76 -7.39 -9.84
N ARG A 358 -7.59 -8.07 -10.98
CA ARG A 358 -8.59 -9.03 -11.50
C ARG A 358 -8.87 -10.16 -10.52
N ILE A 359 -7.82 -10.70 -9.89
CA ILE A 359 -7.95 -11.75 -8.87
C ILE A 359 -8.79 -11.23 -7.68
N GLN A 360 -8.48 -10.05 -7.17
CA GLN A 360 -9.11 -9.49 -5.97
C GLN A 360 -10.56 -9.02 -6.21
N MET A 361 -10.86 -8.46 -7.39
CA MET A 361 -12.20 -7.99 -7.75
C MET A 361 -13.27 -9.09 -7.73
N ARG A 362 -12.87 -10.36 -7.87
CA ARG A 362 -13.83 -11.48 -7.94
C ARG A 362 -14.68 -11.58 -6.68
N GLN A 363 -14.01 -11.62 -5.52
CA GLN A 363 -14.64 -11.87 -4.22
C GLN A 363 -14.35 -10.82 -3.16
N ASP A 364 -13.53 -9.80 -3.44
CA ASP A 364 -12.93 -8.92 -2.43
C ASP A 364 -12.10 -9.70 -1.40
N GLU A 365 -11.21 -10.56 -1.92
CA GLU A 365 -10.35 -11.43 -1.12
C GLU A 365 -8.88 -11.05 -1.24
N GLN A 366 -8.13 -11.23 -0.14
CA GLN A 366 -6.67 -11.03 -0.05
C GLN A 366 -5.88 -12.16 -0.71
N THR A 367 -6.20 -12.46 -1.96
CA THR A 367 -5.50 -13.46 -2.76
C THR A 367 -4.63 -12.80 -3.83
N HIS A 368 -3.49 -13.44 -4.09
CA HIS A 368 -2.57 -13.12 -5.18
C HIS A 368 -2.44 -14.30 -6.15
N THR A 369 -3.20 -15.37 -5.90
CA THR A 369 -3.11 -16.63 -6.62
C THR A 369 -4.09 -16.62 -7.78
N VAL A 370 -3.57 -16.80 -8.99
CA VAL A 370 -4.37 -17.02 -10.19
C VAL A 370 -5.20 -18.31 -10.02
N PRO A 371 -6.49 -18.31 -10.37
CA PRO A 371 -7.33 -19.50 -10.26
C PRO A 371 -6.77 -20.74 -10.97
N ALA A 372 -6.98 -21.91 -10.35
CA ALA A 372 -6.56 -23.19 -10.89
C ALA A 372 -7.49 -23.68 -12.02
N ASP A 373 -8.78 -23.36 -11.93
CA ASP A 373 -9.77 -23.68 -12.97
C ASP A 373 -9.49 -22.85 -14.24
N PRO A 374 -9.27 -23.49 -15.41
CA PRO A 374 -9.08 -22.79 -16.68
C PRO A 374 -10.23 -21.86 -17.11
N ALA A 375 -11.45 -22.08 -16.64
CA ALA A 375 -12.58 -21.19 -16.94
C ALA A 375 -12.59 -19.93 -16.05
N GLU A 376 -11.99 -20.01 -14.86
CA GLU A 376 -11.85 -18.89 -13.94
C GLU A 376 -10.56 -18.08 -14.13
N ARG A 377 -9.53 -18.72 -14.70
CA ARG A 377 -8.25 -18.11 -15.07
C ARG A 377 -8.38 -17.28 -16.33
#